data_AF-A0A1Z8QED8-F1
#
_entry.id   AF-A0A1Z8QED8-F1
#
_cell.length_a   1.000
_cell.length_b   1.000
_cell.length_c   1.000
_cell.angle_alpha   90.00
_cell.angle_beta   90.00
_cell.angle_gamma   90.00
#
_symmetry.space_group_name_H-M   'P 1'
#
loop_
_entity.id
_entity.type
_entity.pdbx_description
1 polymer ?
#
loop_
_entity_poly.entity_id
_entity_poly.type
_entity_poly.pdbx_seq_one_letter_code
_entity_poly.pdbx_strand_id
1 'polypeptide(L)'
;MKIDAKMSAWILPIHIYALLIPLILIPMIAQNESFLDERIFQKHFFFYAVFFLMAGSLFEICQNHLDEWYVTDDSASGNGHSLLDGLFSFSILVGQCIILYGLIGNISLVKYLCLFLILIMPFIYYKKILPFLPLTIIGFANTISAYFLFEQVVIFLQFFSIALTVIFFNKLIQTENQFYHGLTTLCASSGIVFLYLAIELSSNG
;
A
#
# COMPACT_ATOMS: atom_id res chain seq x y z
N MET A 1 1.32 2.42 -27.79
CA MET A 1 1.10 1.04 -28.28
C MET A 1 -0.02 0.45 -27.42
N LYS A 2 -1.00 -0.25 -27.98
CA LYS A 2 -2.10 -0.81 -27.16
C LYS A 2 -1.69 -2.18 -26.62
N ILE A 3 -1.95 -2.43 -25.33
CA ILE A 3 -1.80 -3.77 -24.77
C ILE A 3 -2.72 -4.76 -25.49
N ASP A 4 -2.22 -5.97 -25.72
CA ASP A 4 -3.04 -7.03 -26.29
C ASP A 4 -4.06 -7.57 -25.25
N ALA A 5 -5.01 -8.39 -25.73
CA ALA A 5 -6.06 -8.94 -24.89
C ALA A 5 -5.53 -9.86 -23.77
N LYS A 6 -4.43 -10.60 -24.00
CA LYS A 6 -3.82 -11.46 -22.98
C LYS A 6 -3.22 -10.62 -21.86
N MET A 7 -2.51 -9.56 -22.23
CA MET A 7 -1.90 -8.65 -21.28
C MET A 7 -2.96 -7.86 -20.49
N SER A 8 -4.04 -7.45 -21.15
CA SER A 8 -5.21 -6.83 -20.49
C SER A 8 -5.83 -7.77 -19.45
N ALA A 9 -6.01 -9.04 -19.81
CA ALA A 9 -6.53 -10.08 -18.91
C ALA A 9 -5.58 -10.43 -17.76
N TRP A 10 -4.31 -10.01 -17.83
CA TRP A 10 -3.34 -10.13 -16.74
C TRP A 10 -3.37 -8.91 -15.80
N ILE A 11 -3.27 -7.71 -16.36
CA ILE A 11 -3.07 -6.46 -15.59
C ILE A 11 -4.36 -6.04 -14.87
N LEU A 12 -5.50 -6.09 -15.56
CA LEU A 12 -6.76 -5.57 -15.01
C LEU A 12 -7.24 -6.36 -13.77
N PRO A 13 -7.25 -7.71 -13.76
CA PRO A 13 -7.63 -8.45 -12.56
C PRO A 13 -6.71 -8.20 -11.37
N ILE A 14 -5.42 -7.95 -11.60
CA ILE A 14 -4.48 -7.64 -10.52
C ILE A 14 -4.78 -6.27 -9.91
N HIS A 15 -5.16 -5.28 -10.72
CA HIS A 15 -5.58 -3.99 -10.18
C HIS A 15 -6.90 -4.07 -9.43
N ILE A 16 -7.84 -4.90 -9.90
CA ILE A 16 -9.07 -5.21 -9.15
C ILE A 16 -8.72 -5.90 -7.82
N TYR A 17 -7.77 -6.84 -7.82
CA TYR A 17 -7.23 -7.43 -6.60
C TYR A 17 -6.66 -6.35 -5.68
N ALA A 18 -5.80 -5.46 -6.17
CA ALA A 18 -5.19 -4.39 -5.37
C ALA A 18 -6.24 -3.45 -4.76
N LEU A 19 -7.30 -3.14 -5.52
CA LEU A 19 -8.44 -2.36 -5.05
C LEU A 19 -9.22 -3.06 -3.93
N LEU A 20 -9.42 -4.38 -4.02
CA LEU A 20 -10.29 -5.11 -3.11
C LEU A 20 -9.56 -5.73 -1.93
N ILE A 21 -8.26 -6.01 -2.04
CA ILE A 21 -7.51 -6.73 -1.02
C ILE A 21 -7.51 -6.03 0.35
N PRO A 22 -7.58 -4.69 0.51
CA PRO A 22 -7.71 -4.08 1.84
C PRO A 22 -8.96 -4.55 2.60
N LEU A 23 -10.03 -4.94 1.91
CA LEU A 23 -11.27 -5.40 2.53
C LEU A 23 -11.08 -6.64 3.42
N ILE A 24 -10.00 -7.43 3.24
CA ILE A 24 -9.72 -8.60 4.10
C ILE A 24 -9.54 -8.22 5.57
N LEU A 25 -9.17 -6.96 5.85
CA LEU A 25 -9.04 -6.49 7.23
C LEU A 25 -10.39 -6.40 7.95
N ILE A 26 -11.50 -6.18 7.23
CA ILE A 26 -12.84 -6.04 7.81
C ILE A 26 -13.27 -7.32 8.55
N PRO A 27 -13.36 -8.50 7.91
CA PRO A 27 -13.72 -9.72 8.62
C PRO A 27 -12.67 -10.12 9.66
N MET A 28 -11.39 -9.84 9.42
CA MET A 28 -10.31 -10.11 10.39
C MET A 28 -10.53 -9.36 11.71
N ILE A 29 -10.89 -8.08 11.66
CA ILE A 29 -11.19 -7.28 12.86
C ILE A 29 -12.39 -7.86 13.61
N ALA A 30 -13.44 -8.24 12.88
CA ALA A 30 -14.66 -8.79 13.49
C ALA A 30 -14.42 -10.15 14.15
N GLN A 31 -13.55 -10.99 13.58
CA GLN A 31 -13.21 -12.30 14.12
C GLN A 31 -12.25 -12.23 15.31
N ASN A 32 -11.39 -11.20 15.35
CA ASN A 32 -10.33 -11.05 16.33
C ASN A 32 -10.57 -9.87 17.29
N GLU A 33 -11.84 -9.52 17.54
CA GLU A 33 -12.20 -8.27 18.21
C GLU A 33 -11.57 -8.11 19.61
N SER A 34 -11.79 -9.08 20.50
CA SER A 34 -11.25 -9.05 21.87
C SER A 34 -9.73 -9.06 21.88
N PHE A 35 -9.11 -9.86 21.01
CA PHE A 35 -7.67 -9.95 20.87
C PHE A 35 -7.04 -8.61 20.48
N LEU A 36 -7.68 -7.89 19.55
CA LEU A 36 -7.22 -6.58 19.12
C LEU A 36 -7.41 -5.52 20.20
N ASP A 37 -8.54 -5.51 20.92
CA ASP A 37 -8.81 -4.54 22.00
C ASP A 37 -7.75 -4.58 23.12
N GLU A 38 -7.18 -5.75 23.37
CA GLU A 38 -6.15 -5.92 24.40
C GLU A 38 -4.75 -5.47 23.95
N ARG A 39 -4.49 -5.43 22.64
CA ARG A 39 -3.13 -5.25 22.09
C ARG A 39 -2.92 -3.92 21.40
N ILE A 40 -3.90 -3.42 20.66
CA ILE A 40 -3.74 -2.24 19.81
C ILE A 40 -4.48 -1.03 20.38
N PHE A 41 -4.10 0.16 19.93
CA PHE A 41 -4.71 1.39 20.43
C PHE A 41 -6.20 1.50 20.11
N GLN A 42 -6.60 1.33 18.84
CA GLN A 42 -8.00 1.33 18.42
C GLN A 42 -8.22 0.65 17.06
N LYS A 43 -8.91 -0.49 17.08
CA LYS A 43 -9.23 -1.30 15.89
C LYS A 43 -10.08 -0.57 14.84
N HIS A 44 -10.95 0.36 15.26
CA HIS A 44 -11.84 1.06 14.33
C HIS A 44 -11.09 1.91 13.29
N PHE A 45 -9.85 2.31 13.58
CA PHE A 45 -9.03 3.01 12.59
C PHE A 45 -8.74 2.18 11.34
N PHE A 46 -8.71 0.85 11.45
CA PHE A 46 -8.47 0.01 10.28
C PHE A 46 -9.59 0.12 9.24
N PHE A 47 -10.85 0.38 9.63
CA PHE A 47 -11.92 0.63 8.65
C PHE A 47 -11.67 1.90 7.83
N TYR A 48 -11.19 2.97 8.47
CA TYR A 48 -10.80 4.20 7.77
C TYR A 48 -9.57 3.97 6.89
N ALA A 49 -8.59 3.18 7.37
CA ALA A 49 -7.43 2.82 6.57
C ALA A 49 -7.83 2.08 5.29
N VAL A 50 -8.73 1.10 5.39
CA VAL A 50 -9.27 0.36 4.24
C VAL A 50 -9.84 1.33 3.20
N PHE A 51 -10.67 2.30 3.61
CA PHE A 51 -11.22 3.30 2.69
C PHE A 51 -10.11 4.05 1.92
N PHE A 52 -9.08 4.53 2.60
CA PHE A 52 -7.99 5.27 1.96
C PHE A 52 -7.10 4.39 1.07
N LEU A 53 -6.85 3.14 1.46
CA LEU A 53 -6.10 2.20 0.63
C LEU A 53 -6.86 1.89 -0.67
N MET A 54 -8.17 1.65 -0.58
CA MET A 54 -9.03 1.45 -1.75
C MET A 54 -9.09 2.69 -2.64
N ALA A 55 -9.23 3.87 -2.04
CA ALA A 55 -9.23 5.14 -2.78
C ALA A 55 -7.91 5.33 -3.54
N GLY A 56 -6.78 4.99 -2.92
CA GLY A 56 -5.48 4.97 -3.58
C GLY A 56 -5.49 4.10 -4.83
N SER A 57 -5.83 2.82 -4.69
CA SER A 57 -5.87 1.90 -5.83
C SER A 57 -6.86 2.33 -6.92
N LEU A 58 -7.95 3.01 -6.57
CA LEU A 58 -8.86 3.59 -7.56
C LEU A 58 -8.19 4.70 -8.39
N PHE A 59 -7.44 5.59 -7.76
CA PHE A 59 -6.68 6.63 -8.48
C PHE A 59 -5.64 6.02 -9.41
N GLU A 60 -4.93 4.98 -8.96
CA GLU A 60 -3.98 4.22 -9.78
C GLU A 60 -4.68 3.57 -10.98
N ILE A 61 -5.85 2.93 -10.81
CA ILE A 61 -6.65 2.38 -11.91
C ILE A 61 -7.04 3.46 -12.91
N CYS A 62 -7.51 4.62 -12.43
CA CYS A 62 -7.89 5.73 -13.29
C CYS A 62 -6.70 6.24 -14.11
N GLN A 63 -5.53 6.40 -13.49
CA GLN A 63 -4.32 6.86 -14.20
C GLN A 63 -3.86 5.83 -15.24
N ASN A 64 -3.77 4.56 -14.84
CA ASN A 64 -3.40 3.50 -15.78
C ASN A 64 -4.41 3.35 -16.92
N HIS A 65 -5.70 3.62 -16.69
CA HIS A 65 -6.67 3.66 -17.77
C HIS A 65 -6.42 4.81 -18.76
N LEU A 66 -6.03 6.00 -18.27
CA LEU A 66 -5.65 7.13 -19.13
C LEU A 66 -4.38 6.83 -19.94
N ASP A 67 -3.45 6.07 -19.37
CA ASP A 67 -2.24 5.58 -20.05
C ASP A 67 -2.51 4.32 -20.92
N GLU A 68 -3.78 4.01 -21.20
CA GLU A 68 -4.22 2.82 -21.94
C GLU A 68 -3.62 1.49 -21.42
N TRP A 69 -3.32 1.45 -20.12
CA TRP A 69 -2.69 0.35 -19.40
C TRP A 69 -1.27 -0.01 -19.87
N TYR A 70 -0.64 0.87 -20.65
CA TYR A 70 0.68 0.68 -21.22
C TYR A 70 1.70 1.61 -20.56
N VAL A 71 2.39 1.09 -19.55
CA VAL A 71 3.29 1.87 -18.70
C VAL A 71 4.71 1.87 -19.28
N THR A 72 5.22 3.05 -19.59
CA THR A 72 6.58 3.32 -20.06
C THR A 72 7.18 4.51 -19.30
N ASP A 73 8.47 4.78 -19.46
CA ASP A 73 9.12 5.98 -18.89
C ASP A 73 8.35 7.27 -19.24
N ASP A 74 7.90 7.39 -20.49
CA ASP A 74 7.18 8.58 -20.97
C ASP A 74 5.72 8.66 -20.47
N SER A 75 5.13 7.55 -20.00
CA SER A 75 3.76 7.52 -19.50
C SER A 75 3.65 8.20 -18.13
N ALA A 76 2.48 8.76 -17.81
CA ALA A 76 2.27 9.40 -16.52
C ALA A 76 2.45 8.42 -15.35
N SER A 77 1.87 7.21 -15.44
CA SER A 77 2.08 6.12 -14.48
C SER A 77 3.56 5.72 -14.32
N GLY A 78 4.36 5.78 -15.40
CA GLY A 78 5.75 5.33 -15.37
C GLY A 78 6.74 6.38 -14.88
N ASN A 79 6.50 7.67 -15.17
CA ASN A 79 7.26 8.76 -14.57
C ASN A 79 6.74 9.18 -13.19
N GLY A 80 5.53 8.76 -12.82
CA GLY A 80 4.93 8.96 -11.50
C GLY A 80 4.71 10.43 -11.16
N HIS A 81 4.31 11.26 -12.12
CA HIS A 81 4.18 12.72 -11.96
C HIS A 81 2.78 13.28 -12.23
N SER A 82 1.80 12.43 -12.47
CA SER A 82 0.43 12.89 -12.66
C SER A 82 -0.26 13.28 -11.34
N LEU A 83 -1.34 14.05 -11.45
CA LEU A 83 -2.19 14.33 -10.28
C LEU A 83 -2.74 13.03 -9.68
N LEU A 84 -3.12 12.06 -10.51
CA LEU A 84 -3.71 10.80 -10.05
C LEU A 84 -2.68 9.92 -9.33
N ASP A 85 -1.43 9.86 -9.80
CA ASP A 85 -0.36 9.15 -9.09
C ASP A 85 0.00 9.81 -7.75
N GLY A 86 -0.07 11.15 -7.71
CA GLY A 86 0.06 11.91 -6.48
C GLY A 86 -1.06 11.60 -5.49
N LEU A 87 -2.31 11.56 -5.96
CA LEU A 87 -3.48 11.21 -5.15
C LEU A 87 -3.45 9.74 -4.70
N PHE A 88 -2.98 8.83 -5.55
CA PHE A 88 -2.69 7.44 -5.19
C PHE A 88 -1.71 7.40 -4.03
N SER A 89 -0.51 7.95 -4.21
CA SER A 89 0.56 7.91 -3.21
C SER A 89 0.15 8.58 -1.89
N PHE A 90 -0.57 9.71 -1.97
CA PHE A 90 -1.13 10.40 -0.82
C PHE A 90 -2.15 9.54 -0.07
N SER A 91 -3.09 8.91 -0.79
CA SER A 91 -4.12 8.08 -0.18
C SER A 91 -3.52 6.84 0.49
N ILE A 92 -2.54 6.19 -0.14
CA ILE A 92 -1.79 5.08 0.47
C ILE A 92 -1.09 5.55 1.74
N LEU A 93 -0.42 6.72 1.73
CA LEU A 93 0.23 7.26 2.92
C LEU A 93 -0.75 7.51 4.06
N VAL A 94 -1.89 8.15 3.78
CA VAL A 94 -2.94 8.39 4.78
C VAL A 94 -3.44 7.07 5.35
N GLY A 95 -3.74 6.08 4.50
CA GLY A 95 -4.16 4.75 4.94
C GLY A 95 -3.12 4.09 5.86
N GLN A 96 -1.84 4.11 5.47
CA GLN A 96 -0.74 3.57 6.29
C GLN A 96 -0.55 4.32 7.61
N CYS A 97 -0.70 5.65 7.62
CA CYS A 97 -0.67 6.46 8.84
C CYS A 97 -1.82 6.10 9.79
N ILE A 98 -3.02 5.88 9.24
CA ILE A 98 -4.18 5.45 10.03
C ILE A 98 -3.96 4.05 10.60
N ILE A 99 -3.35 3.11 9.86
CA ILE A 99 -2.95 1.79 10.41
C ILE A 99 -2.01 1.99 11.59
N LEU A 100 -0.93 2.77 11.44
CA LEU A 100 0.04 2.99 12.51
C LEU A 100 -0.62 3.60 13.74
N TYR A 101 -1.51 4.56 13.53
CA TYR A 101 -2.28 5.19 14.59
C TYR A 101 -3.23 4.19 15.28
N GLY A 102 -3.89 3.31 14.52
CA GLY A 102 -4.71 2.24 15.09
C GLY A 102 -3.90 1.24 15.92
N LEU A 103 -2.66 0.95 15.52
CA LEU A 103 -1.75 0.07 16.24
C LEU A 103 -1.24 0.69 17.54
N ILE A 104 -0.64 1.89 17.48
CA ILE A 104 0.15 2.49 18.57
C ILE A 104 -0.12 4.00 18.77
N GLY A 105 -1.34 4.46 18.48
CA GLY A 105 -1.74 5.87 18.58
C GLY A 105 -1.75 6.46 20.00
N ASN A 106 -1.61 5.65 21.04
CA ASN A 106 -1.36 6.08 22.40
C ASN A 106 -0.01 6.81 22.55
N ILE A 107 0.95 6.55 21.66
CA ILE A 107 2.25 7.23 21.64
C ILE A 107 2.08 8.58 20.93
N SER A 108 2.18 9.68 21.68
CA SER A 108 1.98 11.05 21.12
C SER A 108 2.87 11.36 19.92
N LEU A 109 4.09 10.82 19.88
CA LEU A 109 5.01 10.99 18.75
C LEU A 109 4.43 10.43 17.43
N VAL A 110 3.68 9.33 17.48
CA VAL A 110 3.05 8.71 16.29
C VAL A 110 2.05 9.65 15.64
N LYS A 111 1.24 10.35 16.46
CA LYS A 111 0.30 11.37 15.98
C LYS A 111 1.02 12.48 15.21
N TYR A 112 2.07 13.05 15.79
CA TYR A 112 2.82 14.14 15.17
C TYR A 112 3.56 13.69 13.92
N LEU A 113 4.16 12.49 13.94
CA LEU A 113 4.80 11.90 12.77
C LEU A 113 3.81 11.73 11.62
N CYS A 114 2.66 11.11 11.86
CA CYS A 114 1.65 10.88 10.82
C CYS A 114 1.16 12.21 10.23
N LEU A 115 0.83 13.20 11.07
CA LEU A 115 0.40 14.51 10.61
C LEU A 115 1.48 15.19 9.76
N PHE A 116 2.74 15.15 10.21
CA PHE A 116 3.86 15.73 9.49
C PHE A 116 4.05 15.07 8.12
N LEU A 117 4.06 13.74 8.05
CA LEU A 117 4.23 12.99 6.80
C LEU A 117 3.11 13.29 5.80
N ILE A 118 1.85 13.33 6.26
CA ILE A 118 0.70 13.65 5.41
C ILE A 118 0.82 15.08 4.84
N LEU A 119 1.20 16.07 5.66
CA LEU A 119 1.31 17.45 5.21
C LEU A 119 2.49 17.69 4.26
N ILE A 120 3.61 17.00 4.47
CA ILE A 120 4.82 17.20 3.66
C ILE A 120 4.77 16.42 2.33
N MET A 121 4.01 15.33 2.25
CA MET A 121 3.95 14.47 1.08
C MET A 121 3.58 15.21 -0.22
N PRO A 122 2.53 16.05 -0.29
CA PRO A 122 2.23 16.81 -1.51
C PRO A 122 3.39 17.71 -1.97
N PHE A 123 4.11 18.32 -1.02
CA PHE A 123 5.26 19.16 -1.32
C PHE A 123 6.44 18.35 -1.87
N ILE A 124 6.80 17.26 -1.20
CA ILE A 124 7.86 16.34 -1.61
C ILE A 124 7.55 15.73 -2.99
N TYR A 125 6.30 15.30 -3.20
CA TYR A 125 5.84 14.75 -4.46
C TYR A 125 5.96 15.78 -5.60
N TYR A 126 5.40 16.97 -5.42
CA TYR A 126 5.46 18.04 -6.42
C TYR A 126 6.90 18.48 -6.74
N LYS A 127 7.76 18.57 -5.72
CA LYS A 127 9.17 18.93 -5.89
C LYS A 127 10.05 17.77 -6.35
N LYS A 128 9.52 16.55 -6.40
CA LYS A 128 10.23 15.32 -6.79
C LYS A 128 11.45 15.02 -5.90
N ILE A 129 11.41 15.43 -4.63
CA ILE A 129 12.52 15.25 -3.68
C ILE A 129 12.25 13.98 -2.87
N LEU A 130 12.76 12.83 -3.32
CA LEU A 130 12.51 11.54 -2.65
C LEU A 130 11.00 11.28 -2.41
N PRO A 131 10.17 11.27 -3.47
CA PRO A 131 8.70 11.25 -3.36
C PRO A 131 8.14 10.08 -2.54
N PHE A 132 8.86 8.96 -2.46
CA PHE A 132 8.44 7.77 -1.72
C PHE A 132 8.93 7.72 -0.26
N LEU A 133 9.78 8.67 0.18
CA LEU A 133 10.34 8.66 1.53
C LEU A 133 9.28 8.63 2.64
N PRO A 134 8.18 9.42 2.58
CA PRO A 134 7.12 9.33 3.58
C PRO A 134 6.49 7.93 3.66
N LEU A 135 6.24 7.30 2.51
CA LEU A 135 5.71 5.93 2.42
C LEU A 135 6.70 4.90 3.00
N THR A 136 7.99 5.05 2.75
CA THR A 136 9.02 4.17 3.32
C THR A 136 9.07 4.28 4.84
N ILE A 137 9.05 5.49 5.39
CA ILE A 137 9.09 5.72 6.85
C ILE A 137 7.87 5.07 7.51
N ILE A 138 6.67 5.33 6.99
CA ILE A 138 5.44 4.80 7.60
C ILE A 138 5.33 3.29 7.43
N GLY A 139 5.72 2.75 6.26
CA GLY A 139 5.71 1.32 6.00
C GLY A 139 6.62 0.57 6.96
N PHE A 140 7.85 1.07 7.15
CA PHE A 140 8.78 0.51 8.14
C PHE A 140 8.21 0.56 9.56
N ALA A 141 7.66 1.71 9.97
CA ALA A 141 7.07 1.87 11.29
C ALA A 141 5.89 0.90 11.51
N ASN A 142 5.03 0.70 10.49
CA ASN A 142 3.94 -0.27 10.54
C ASN A 142 4.45 -1.70 10.71
N THR A 143 5.42 -2.13 9.89
CA THR A 143 5.98 -3.49 9.98
C THR A 143 6.58 -3.76 11.36
N ILE A 144 7.37 -2.83 11.90
CA ILE A 144 8.01 -2.99 13.21
C ILE A 144 6.98 -2.99 14.34
N SER A 145 6.01 -2.07 14.30
CA SER A 145 4.97 -1.99 15.33
C SER A 145 4.11 -3.25 15.34
N ALA A 146 3.68 -3.72 14.16
CA ALA A 146 2.92 -4.96 14.03
C ALA A 146 3.72 -6.18 14.52
N TYR A 147 5.03 -6.25 14.25
CA TYR A 147 5.88 -7.32 14.81
C TYR A 147 5.88 -7.29 16.34
N PHE A 148 6.06 -6.14 16.97
CA PHE A 148 6.07 -6.06 18.44
C PHE A 148 4.70 -6.33 19.08
N LEU A 149 3.61 -6.07 18.35
CA LEU A 149 2.25 -6.28 18.85
C LEU A 149 1.76 -7.72 18.69
N PHE A 150 2.12 -8.37 17.59
CA PHE A 150 1.60 -9.69 17.21
C PHE A 150 2.66 -10.79 17.26
N GLU A 151 3.93 -10.45 17.42
CA GLU A 151 5.07 -11.39 17.54
C GLU A 151 5.20 -12.37 16.35
N GLN A 152 4.59 -12.04 15.21
CA GLN A 152 4.63 -12.89 14.02
C GLN A 152 5.65 -12.40 12.99
N VAL A 153 6.61 -13.25 12.66
CA VAL A 153 7.67 -12.96 11.67
C VAL A 153 7.15 -12.81 10.24
N VAL A 154 5.94 -13.31 9.94
CA VAL A 154 5.31 -13.21 8.61
C VAL A 154 5.17 -11.75 8.15
N ILE A 155 5.06 -10.79 9.08
CA ILE A 155 4.95 -9.37 8.76
C ILE A 155 6.17 -8.83 7.99
N PHE A 156 7.36 -9.41 8.20
CA PHE A 156 8.58 -9.00 7.51
C PHE A 156 8.58 -9.32 6.01
N LEU A 157 7.66 -10.18 5.54
CA LEU A 157 7.45 -10.40 4.12
C LEU A 157 6.97 -9.13 3.38
N GLN A 158 6.48 -8.11 4.11
CA GLN A 158 6.23 -6.78 3.52
C GLN A 158 7.50 -6.19 2.90
N PHE A 159 8.66 -6.29 3.56
CA PHE A 159 9.93 -5.78 3.00
C PHE A 159 10.33 -6.54 1.74
N PHE A 160 10.13 -7.86 1.73
CA PHE A 160 10.39 -8.67 0.54
C PHE A 160 9.48 -8.26 -0.62
N SER A 161 8.19 -8.03 -0.35
CA SER A 161 7.23 -7.58 -1.36
C SER A 161 7.56 -6.20 -1.93
N ILE A 162 8.00 -5.26 -1.08
CA ILE A 162 8.49 -3.93 -1.53
C ILE A 162 9.73 -4.09 -2.42
N ALA A 163 10.69 -4.93 -2.03
CA ALA A 163 11.87 -5.18 -2.85
C ALA A 163 11.51 -5.74 -4.23
N LEU A 164 10.59 -6.71 -4.29
CA LEU A 164 10.07 -7.25 -5.55
C LEU A 164 9.35 -6.19 -6.38
N THR A 165 8.54 -5.33 -5.76
CA THR A 165 7.85 -4.22 -6.43
C THR A 165 8.84 -3.33 -7.18
N VAL A 166 9.92 -2.92 -6.52
CA VAL A 166 10.97 -2.09 -7.13
C VAL A 166 11.69 -2.83 -8.27
N ILE A 167 12.04 -4.11 -8.04
CA ILE A 167 12.71 -4.93 -9.06
C ILE A 167 11.84 -5.07 -10.32
N PHE A 168 10.56 -5.38 -10.16
CA PHE A 168 9.65 -5.56 -11.28
C PHE A 168 9.34 -4.25 -11.98
N PHE A 169 9.17 -3.15 -11.25
CA PHE A 169 8.97 -1.83 -11.86
C PHE A 169 10.20 -1.41 -12.70
N ASN A 170 11.40 -1.59 -12.18
CA ASN A 170 12.61 -1.29 -12.96
C ASN A 170 12.72 -2.17 -14.21
N LYS A 171 12.36 -3.46 -14.12
CA LYS A 171 12.30 -4.33 -15.30
C LYS A 171 11.22 -3.91 -16.30
N LEU A 172 10.05 -3.47 -15.82
CA LEU A 172 8.99 -2.92 -16.63
C LEU A 172 9.50 -1.73 -17.44
N ILE A 173 10.10 -0.73 -16.79
CA ILE A 173 10.60 0.45 -17.48
C ILE A 173 11.75 0.11 -18.44
N GLN A 174 12.68 -0.76 -18.04
CA GLN A 174 13.82 -1.13 -18.87
C GLN A 174 13.43 -1.93 -20.12
N THR A 175 12.41 -2.78 -20.03
CA THR A 175 12.06 -3.74 -21.10
C THR A 175 10.75 -3.43 -21.81
N GLU A 176 9.98 -2.46 -21.30
CA GLU A 176 8.60 -2.15 -21.67
C GLU A 176 7.64 -3.37 -21.63
N ASN A 177 8.07 -4.47 -21.00
CA ASN A 177 7.29 -5.68 -20.91
C ASN A 177 6.24 -5.55 -19.81
N GLN A 178 5.00 -5.29 -20.23
CA GLN A 178 3.85 -5.06 -19.38
C GLN A 178 3.46 -6.25 -18.49
N PHE A 179 4.05 -7.44 -18.68
CA PHE A 179 3.90 -8.52 -17.70
C PHE A 179 4.40 -8.09 -16.32
N TYR A 180 5.50 -7.32 -16.28
CA TYR A 180 6.06 -6.79 -15.04
C TYR A 180 5.18 -5.71 -14.40
N HIS A 181 4.31 -5.03 -15.16
CA HIS A 181 3.33 -4.11 -14.59
C HIS A 181 2.41 -4.84 -13.61
N GLY A 182 1.81 -5.97 -14.05
CA GLY A 182 1.00 -6.80 -13.16
C GLY A 182 1.78 -7.32 -11.96
N LEU A 183 3.04 -7.74 -12.13
CA LEU A 183 3.85 -8.20 -11.00
C LEU A 183 4.16 -7.08 -9.99
N THR A 184 4.44 -5.86 -10.47
CA THR A 184 4.63 -4.69 -9.62
C THR A 184 3.39 -4.42 -8.78
N THR A 185 2.21 -4.33 -9.40
CA THR A 185 0.94 -4.07 -8.70
C THR A 185 0.60 -5.18 -7.70
N LEU A 186 0.82 -6.45 -8.07
CA LEU A 186 0.58 -7.60 -7.21
C LEU A 186 1.45 -7.53 -5.95
N CYS A 187 2.75 -7.29 -6.10
CA CYS A 187 3.66 -7.17 -4.96
C CYS A 187 3.36 -5.93 -4.11
N ALA A 188 3.14 -4.77 -4.73
CA ALA A 188 2.83 -3.54 -4.02
C ALA A 188 1.59 -3.68 -3.11
N SER A 189 0.57 -4.42 -3.56
CA SER A 189 -0.68 -4.62 -2.84
C SER A 189 -0.67 -5.80 -1.86
N SER A 190 0.27 -6.74 -1.97
CA SER A 190 0.34 -7.94 -1.13
C SER A 190 0.69 -7.66 0.34
N GLY A 191 1.24 -6.47 0.65
CA GLY A 191 1.67 -6.12 2.01
C GLY A 191 0.57 -6.24 3.07
N ILE A 192 -0.69 -5.99 2.70
CA ILE A 192 -1.83 -6.08 3.61
C ILE A 192 -2.15 -7.52 4.03
N VAL A 193 -1.84 -8.49 3.15
CA VAL A 193 -2.01 -9.93 3.44
C VAL A 193 -1.10 -10.35 4.59
N PHE A 194 0.12 -9.82 4.66
CA PHE A 194 1.04 -10.16 5.75
C PHE A 194 0.62 -9.54 7.08
N LEU A 195 -0.05 -8.38 7.08
CA LEU A 195 -0.67 -7.83 8.28
C LEU A 195 -1.84 -8.69 8.75
N TYR A 196 -2.72 -9.08 7.81
CA TYR A 196 -3.79 -10.03 8.07
C TYR A 196 -3.26 -11.32 8.70
N LEU A 197 -2.26 -11.95 8.08
CA LEU A 197 -1.67 -13.21 8.55
C LEU A 197 -0.99 -13.03 9.91
N ALA A 198 -0.32 -11.90 10.16
CA ALA A 198 0.31 -11.65 11.45
C ALA A 198 -0.72 -11.58 12.59
N ILE A 199 -1.88 -10.96 12.35
CA ILE A 199 -2.95 -10.90 13.34
C ILE A 199 -3.58 -12.28 13.54
N GLU A 200 -3.95 -12.94 12.44
CA GLU A 200 -4.63 -14.23 12.47
C GLU A 200 -3.78 -15.35 13.10
N LEU A 201 -2.47 -15.37 12.83
CA LEU A 201 -1.58 -16.34 13.45
C LEU A 201 -1.37 -16.05 14.94
N SER A 202 -1.32 -14.77 15.31
CA SER A 202 -1.15 -14.37 16.71
C SER A 202 -2.41 -14.56 17.56
N SER A 203 -3.59 -14.52 16.96
CA SER A 203 -4.85 -14.73 17.69
C SER A 203 -5.17 -16.21 17.92
N ASN A 204 -4.66 -17.08 17.05
CA ASN A 204 -4.87 -18.53 17.10
C ASN A 204 -3.74 -19.31 17.81
N GLY A 205 -2.70 -18.62 18.30
CA GLY A 205 -1.48 -19.22 18.85
C GLY A 205 -1.06 -18.64 20.19
#